data_AF-A0A7Y0JT41-F1
#
_entry.id   AF-A0A7Y0JT41-F1
#
_cell.length_a   1.000
_cell.length_b   1.000
_cell.length_c   1.000
_cell.angle_alpha   90.00
_cell.angle_beta   90.00
_cell.angle_gamma   90.00
#
_symmetry.space_group_name_H-M   'P 1'
#
loop_
_entity.id
_entity.type
_entity.pdbx_description
1 polymer ?
#
loop_
_entity_poly.entity_id
_entity_poly.type
_entity_poly.pdbx_seq_one_letter_code
_entity_poly.pdbx_strand_id
1 'polypeptide(L)'
;MNMLDGNALAGDLDDIFTVDVTTARFVCATCGHSGAMATLRLFGRTPASVARCPSCTEVVLCLVKADGRVFLDTRGIARLELPMSGA
;
A
#
# COMPACT_ATOMS: atom_id res chain seq x y z
N MET A 1 27.81 -3.04 -14.14
CA MET A 1 26.75 -2.40 -13.33
C MET A 1 27.26 -2.31 -11.92
N ASN A 2 27.23 -1.12 -11.31
CA ASN A 2 27.58 -0.98 -9.90
C ASN A 2 26.32 -1.21 -9.05
N MET A 3 26.43 -2.01 -8.00
CA MET A 3 25.34 -2.27 -7.07
C MET A 3 25.25 -1.10 -6.09
N LEU A 4 24.12 -0.41 -6.07
CA LEU A 4 23.81 0.64 -5.09
C LEU A 4 23.04 0.03 -3.92
N ASP A 5 23.22 0.60 -2.73
CA ASP A 5 22.37 0.25 -1.59
C ASP A 5 21.00 0.93 -1.67
N GLY A 6 20.06 0.48 -0.86
CA GLY A 6 18.67 0.93 -0.89
C GLY A 6 18.48 2.42 -0.56
N ASN A 7 19.46 3.10 0.05
CA ASN A 7 19.36 4.54 0.30
C ASN A 7 19.36 5.35 -1.00
N ALA A 8 19.81 4.77 -2.13
CA ALA A 8 19.69 5.40 -3.43
C ALA A 8 18.24 5.71 -3.84
N LEU A 9 17.25 5.01 -3.25
CA LEU A 9 15.81 5.24 -3.46
C LEU A 9 15.22 6.35 -2.56
N ALA A 10 16.02 6.98 -1.69
CA ALA A 10 15.49 7.91 -0.71
C ALA A 10 14.70 9.07 -1.34
N GLY A 11 15.20 9.65 -2.44
CA GLY A 11 14.49 10.69 -3.18
C GLY A 11 13.18 10.20 -3.80
N ASP A 12 13.22 9.07 -4.51
CA ASP A 12 12.03 8.48 -5.16
C ASP A 12 10.94 8.11 -4.14
N LEU A 13 11.33 7.63 -2.96
CA LEU A 13 10.40 7.28 -1.89
C LEU A 13 9.79 8.52 -1.21
N ASP A 14 10.55 9.62 -1.08
CA ASP A 14 10.03 10.88 -0.53
C ASP A 14 8.90 11.44 -1.41
N ASP A 15 9.07 11.37 -2.73
CA ASP A 15 8.02 11.74 -3.70
C ASP A 15 6.78 10.84 -3.60
N ILE A 16 6.96 9.55 -3.29
CA ILE A 16 5.86 8.58 -3.13
C ILE A 16 5.05 8.81 -1.85
N PHE A 17 5.71 9.10 -0.72
CA PHE A 17 5.05 9.20 0.59
C PHE A 17 4.38 10.56 0.85
N THR A 18 4.56 11.53 -0.05
CA THR A 18 3.82 12.82 -0.03
C THR A 18 2.47 12.75 -0.75
N VAL A 19 2.17 11.66 -1.46
CA VAL A 19 0.96 11.49 -2.27
C VAL A 19 -0.22 10.95 -1.43
N ASP A 20 -1.45 11.34 -1.79
CA ASP A 20 -2.66 10.71 -1.27
C ASP A 20 -2.79 9.25 -1.75
N VAL A 21 -2.26 8.32 -0.96
CA VAL A 21 -2.28 6.86 -1.21
C VAL A 21 -3.70 6.29 -1.33
N THR A 22 -4.75 7.01 -0.90
CA THR A 22 -6.13 6.53 -1.09
C THR A 22 -6.55 6.46 -2.56
N THR A 23 -5.89 7.25 -3.41
CA THR A 23 -6.07 7.25 -4.88
C THR A 23 -5.22 6.21 -5.60
N ALA A 24 -4.27 5.57 -4.91
CA ALA A 24 -3.43 4.52 -5.48
C ALA A 24 -4.27 3.34 -5.98
N ARG A 25 -3.80 2.63 -7.00
CA ARG A 25 -4.44 1.42 -7.51
C ARG A 25 -3.70 0.19 -7.04
N PHE A 26 -4.42 -0.83 -6.57
CA PHE A 26 -3.84 -2.11 -6.19
C PHE A 26 -4.17 -3.19 -7.22
N VAL A 27 -3.38 -4.26 -7.21
CA VAL A 27 -3.70 -5.56 -7.80
C VAL A 27 -3.68 -6.60 -6.68
N CYS A 28 -4.78 -7.31 -6.46
CA CYS A 28 -4.88 -8.36 -5.44
C CYS A 28 -3.95 -9.52 -5.79
N ALA A 29 -3.07 -9.89 -4.85
CA ALA A 29 -2.14 -11.00 -5.04
C ALA A 29 -2.85 -12.36 -5.17
N THR A 30 -4.06 -12.51 -4.62
CA THR A 30 -4.79 -13.78 -4.64
C THR A 30 -5.64 -13.97 -5.90
N CYS A 31 -6.39 -12.96 -6.33
CA CYS A 31 -7.37 -13.10 -7.43
C CYS A 31 -7.09 -12.21 -8.64
N GLY A 32 -6.05 -11.37 -8.61
CA GLY A 32 -5.70 -10.46 -9.70
C GLY A 32 -6.65 -9.26 -9.89
N HIS A 33 -7.71 -9.12 -9.08
CA HIS A 33 -8.59 -7.95 -9.16
C HIS A 33 -7.81 -6.65 -8.98
N SER A 34 -8.04 -5.68 -9.88
CA SER A 34 -7.45 -4.35 -9.82
C SER A 34 -8.51 -3.28 -9.55
N GLY A 35 -8.19 -2.35 -8.64
CA GLY A 35 -9.08 -1.25 -8.26
C GLY A 35 -8.34 -0.17 -7.48
N ALA A 36 -9.00 0.94 -7.19
CA ALA A 36 -8.45 1.96 -6.30
C ALA A 36 -8.39 1.44 -4.85
N MET A 37 -7.41 1.87 -4.08
CA MET A 37 -7.26 1.55 -2.66
C MET A 37 -8.53 1.89 -1.87
N ALA A 38 -9.20 3.00 -2.23
CA ALA A 38 -10.47 3.43 -1.64
C ALA A 38 -11.63 2.41 -1.78
N THR A 39 -11.54 1.42 -2.68
CA THR A 39 -12.60 0.40 -2.85
C THR A 39 -12.40 -0.83 -1.94
N LEU A 40 -11.29 -0.92 -1.22
CA LEU A 40 -11.05 -2.01 -0.28
C LEU A 40 -12.05 -1.97 0.89
N ARG A 41 -12.45 -3.16 1.34
CA ARG A 41 -13.34 -3.30 2.50
C ARG A 41 -12.51 -3.24 3.77
N LEU A 42 -12.67 -2.18 4.55
CA LEU A 42 -11.88 -1.94 5.77
C LEU A 42 -12.58 -2.53 7.01
N PHE A 43 -11.79 -3.21 7.84
CA PHE A 43 -12.21 -3.78 9.10
C PHE A 43 -11.28 -3.29 10.22
N GLY A 44 -11.86 -3.09 11.41
CA GLY A 44 -11.13 -2.57 12.56
C GLY A 44 -11.07 -1.05 12.61
N ARG A 45 -10.49 -0.56 13.70
CA ARG A 45 -10.16 0.84 13.96
C ARG A 45 -8.91 0.84 14.83
N THR A 46 -8.23 1.98 14.93
CA THR A 46 -7.02 2.20 15.75
C THR A 46 -6.98 1.32 17.00
N PRO A 47 -5.87 0.58 17.24
CA PRO A 47 -4.55 0.70 16.61
C PRO A 47 -4.36 -0.10 15.31
N ALA A 48 -5.33 -0.91 14.88
CA ALA A 48 -5.16 -1.81 13.74
C ALA A 48 -6.31 -1.73 12.73
N SER A 49 -5.97 -1.74 11.45
CA SER A 49 -6.91 -1.77 10.34
C SER A 49 -6.54 -2.87 9.34
N VAL A 50 -7.52 -3.62 8.86
CA VAL A 50 -7.35 -4.68 7.86
C VAL A 50 -8.21 -4.35 6.65
N ALA A 51 -7.60 -4.25 5.48
CA ALA A 51 -8.27 -3.99 4.22
C ALA A 51 -8.35 -5.28 3.39
N ARG A 52 -9.55 -5.61 2.91
CA ARG A 52 -9.84 -6.83 2.13
C ARG A 52 -10.27 -6.52 0.71
N CYS A 53 -9.95 -7.42 -0.20
CA CYS A 53 -10.33 -7.34 -1.60
C CYS A 53 -11.86 -7.34 -1.74
N PRO A 54 -12.47 -6.41 -2.49
CA PRO A 54 -13.92 -6.40 -2.70
C PRO A 54 -14.41 -7.59 -3.56
N SER A 55 -13.51 -8.21 -4.34
CA SER A 55 -13.82 -9.35 -5.21
C SER A 55 -13.75 -10.70 -4.48
N CYS A 56 -12.61 -11.02 -3.85
CA CYS A 56 -12.38 -12.34 -3.24
C CYS A 56 -12.37 -12.33 -1.70
N THR A 57 -12.51 -11.17 -1.06
CA THR A 57 -12.50 -11.00 0.40
C THR A 57 -11.20 -11.35 1.13
N GLU A 58 -10.16 -11.79 0.42
CA GLU A 58 -8.83 -12.00 0.99
C GLU A 58 -8.19 -10.69 1.46
N VAL A 59 -7.29 -10.83 2.44
CA VAL A 59 -6.58 -9.69 3.02
C VAL A 59 -5.61 -9.10 1.99
N VAL A 60 -5.77 -7.81 1.72
CA VAL A 60 -4.92 -7.05 0.80
C VAL A 60 -3.86 -6.28 1.59
N LEU A 61 -4.24 -5.63 2.69
CA LEU A 61 -3.34 -4.78 3.47
C LEU A 61 -3.68 -4.81 4.96
N CYS A 62 -2.68 -4.81 5.84
CA CYS A 62 -2.84 -4.58 7.27
C CYS A 62 -2.00 -3.38 7.71
N LEU A 63 -2.60 -2.48 8.47
CA LEU A 63 -1.95 -1.31 9.08
C LEU A 63 -2.04 -1.42 10.59
N VAL A 64 -0.91 -1.34 11.29
CA VAL A 64 -0.87 -1.24 12.75
C VAL A 64 -0.06 -0.03 13.17
N LYS A 65 -0.59 0.77 14.11
CA LYS A 65 0.11 1.90 14.74
C LYS A 65 0.37 1.55 16.20
N ALA A 66 1.64 1.38 16.57
CA ALA A 66 2.04 1.03 17.93
C ALA A 66 3.44 1.59 18.23
N ASP A 67 3.67 2.04 19.47
CA ASP A 67 4.98 2.49 19.97
C ASP A 67 5.72 3.50 19.08
N GLY A 68 4.98 4.48 18.54
CA GLY A 68 5.54 5.50 17.64
C GLY A 68 5.95 4.97 16.26
N ARG A 69 5.56 3.74 15.92
CA ARG A 69 5.87 3.07 14.66
C ARG A 69 4.59 2.78 13.87
N VAL A 70 4.75 2.68 12.56
CA VAL A 70 3.72 2.20 11.64
C VAL A 70 4.20 0.89 11.02
N PHE A 71 3.39 -0.15 11.13
CA PHE A 71 3.61 -1.43 10.47
C PHE A 71 2.61 -1.55 9.33
N LEU A 72 3.13 -1.76 8.12
CA LEU A 72 2.34 -1.92 6.91
C LEU A 72 2.66 -3.28 6.29
N ASP A 73 1.69 -4.19 6.30
CA ASP A 73 1.77 -5.46 5.57
C ASP A 73 1.10 -5.30 4.21
N THR A 74 1.88 -5.45 3.15
CA THR A 74 1.45 -5.30 1.75
C THR A 74 1.52 -6.61 0.98
N ARG A 75 1.69 -7.76 1.63
CA ARG A 75 1.84 -9.07 0.95
C ARG A 75 0.62 -9.46 0.11
N GLY A 76 -0.57 -8.92 0.43
CA GLY A 76 -1.78 -9.11 -0.36
C GLY A 76 -1.88 -8.23 -1.62
N ILE A 77 -0.88 -7.36 -1.85
CA ILE A 77 -0.78 -6.47 -3.01
C ILE A 77 0.32 -7.01 -3.94
N ALA A 78 -0.07 -7.51 -5.11
CA ALA A 78 0.89 -7.92 -6.14
C ALA A 78 1.54 -6.70 -6.84
N ARG A 79 0.80 -5.60 -6.95
CA ARG A 79 1.28 -4.33 -7.51
C ARG A 79 0.52 -3.17 -6.88
N LEU A 80 1.25 -2.12 -6.54
CA LEU A 80 0.70 -0.82 -6.14
C LEU A 80 1.13 0.21 -7.17
N GLU A 81 0.17 0.91 -7.75
CA GLU A 81 0.38 2.03 -8.66
C GLU A 81 0.03 3.32 -7.91
N LEU A 82 1.00 4.22 -7.80
CA LEU A 82 0.86 5.48 -7.08
C LEU A 82 0.76 6.63 -8.10
N PRO A 83 -0.11 7.62 -7.87
CA PRO A 83 -0.02 8.86 -8.63
C PRO A 83 1.30 9.55 -8.29
N MET A 84 1.95 10.15 -9.28
CA MET A 84 3.10 11.03 -9.03
C MET A 84 2.60 12.46 -8.87
N SER A 85 3.01 13.14 -7.80
CA SER A 85 2.77 14.58 -7.67
C SER A 85 3.66 15.33 -8.66
N GLY A 86 3.07 16.04 -9.64
CA GLY A 86 3.81 16.89 -10.57
C GLY A 86 3.82 16.47 -12.05
N ALA A 87 2.82 15.71 -12.50
CA ALA A 87 2.48 15.62 -13.93
C ALA A 87 1.51 16.74 -14.35
#